data_AF-A0A8I5KYL9-F1
#
_entry.id   AF-A0A8I5KYL9-F1
#
_cell.length_a   1.000
_cell.length_b   1.000
_cell.length_c   1.000
_cell.angle_alpha   90.00
_cell.angle_beta   90.00
_cell.angle_gamma   90.00
#
_symmetry.space_group_name_H-M   'P 1'
#
loop_
_entity.id
_entity.type
_entity.pdbx_description
1 polymer ?
#
loop_
_entity_poly.entity_id
_entity_poly.type
_entity_poly.pdbx_seq_one_letter_code
_entity_poly.pdbx_strand_id
1 'polypeptide(L)'
;MQFGLLGTGFQLFGYEEKLQSNPLQHLFEVYVQVNKEAADDKSVAKAAQEFFQRLELGDVQALSLWQKFRDLSIEEYIRVYKRLGVYFDEYSGESFYREKSQEVLKLLESKGLLLKTIKGTAVVDLSGNGDPSSICTVMRSDGTSLYATRDLAAAIDRMDKYNFDTMIYVIKDKKSIFSKYSKC
;
A
#
# COMPACT_ATOMS: atom_id res chain seq x y z
N MET A 1 -6.37 4.80 4.24
CA MET A 1 -7.28 4.68 5.41
C MET A 1 -6.54 4.33 6.71
N GLN A 2 -5.78 3.23 6.81
CA GLN A 2 -5.06 2.87 8.05
C GLN A 2 -4.09 3.96 8.56
N PHE A 3 -3.33 4.61 7.66
CA PHE A 3 -2.45 5.70 8.07
C PHE A 3 -3.20 6.96 8.52
N GLY A 4 -4.39 7.23 7.95
CA GLY A 4 -5.22 8.37 8.37
C GLY A 4 -5.61 8.27 9.85
N LEU A 5 -6.05 7.07 10.27
CA LEU A 5 -6.33 6.79 11.68
C LEU A 5 -5.09 6.96 12.55
N LEU A 6 -3.93 6.43 12.15
CA LEU A 6 -2.71 6.56 12.92
C LEU A 6 -2.23 8.01 13.04
N GLY A 7 -2.32 8.80 11.96
CA GLY A 7 -1.96 10.22 11.96
C GLY A 7 -2.85 11.03 12.90
N THR A 8 -4.18 10.88 12.80
CA THR A 8 -5.14 11.49 13.74
C THR A 8 -4.92 11.00 15.16
N GLY A 9 -4.71 9.70 15.35
CA GLY A 9 -4.45 9.12 16.66
C GLY A 9 -3.20 9.69 17.31
N PHE A 10 -2.14 9.93 16.54
CA PHE A 10 -0.92 10.52 17.07
C PHE A 10 -1.10 11.99 17.44
N GLN A 11 -1.97 12.72 16.74
CA GLN A 11 -2.32 14.09 17.14
C GLN A 11 -3.07 14.15 18.47
N LEU A 12 -3.84 13.11 18.79
CA LEU A 12 -4.65 13.02 20.02
C LEU A 12 -3.89 12.40 21.20
N PHE A 13 -3.12 11.35 20.94
CA PHE A 13 -2.54 10.45 21.94
C PHE A 13 -1.03 10.25 21.77
N GLY A 14 -0.42 10.89 20.78
CA GLY A 14 1.00 10.78 20.50
C GLY A 14 1.85 11.44 21.58
N TYR A 15 3.01 10.82 21.84
CA TYR A 15 3.99 11.35 22.78
C TYR A 15 5.37 11.21 22.15
N GLU A 16 6.05 12.33 21.97
CA GLU A 16 7.30 12.39 21.21
C GLU A 16 8.43 11.58 21.87
N GLU A 17 8.53 11.61 23.20
CA GLU A 17 9.54 10.84 23.95
C GLU A 17 9.32 9.32 23.81
N LYS A 18 8.06 8.87 23.78
CA LYS A 18 7.72 7.46 23.56
C LYS A 18 8.01 7.03 22.13
N LEU A 19 7.75 7.93 21.17
CA LEU A 19 8.06 7.69 19.76
C LEU A 19 9.57 7.53 19.53
N GLN A 20 10.42 8.23 20.28
CA GLN A 20 11.88 8.11 20.18
C GLN A 20 12.43 6.86 20.88
N SER A 21 11.85 6.46 22.01
CA SER A 21 12.34 5.34 22.81
C SER A 21 11.87 3.97 22.32
N ASN A 22 10.62 3.86 21.87
CA ASN A 22 10.07 2.62 21.30
C ASN A 22 8.99 2.92 20.26
N PRO A 23 9.40 3.30 19.02
CA PRO A 23 8.47 3.79 18.00
C PRO A 23 7.36 2.80 17.67
N LEU A 24 7.70 1.53 17.42
CA LEU A 24 6.71 0.52 17.00
C LEU A 24 5.67 0.26 18.08
N GLN A 25 6.08 0.14 19.34
CA GLN A 25 5.17 -0.09 20.45
C GLN A 25 4.25 1.12 20.66
N HIS A 26 4.80 2.33 20.66
CA HIS A 26 4.01 3.54 20.86
C HIS A 26 3.03 3.79 19.71
N LEU A 27 3.46 3.61 18.46
CA LEU A 27 2.57 3.71 17.28
C LEU A 27 1.46 2.64 17.32
N PHE A 28 1.75 1.44 17.83
CA PHE A 28 0.75 0.40 18.03
C PHE A 28 -0.25 0.78 19.13
N GLU A 29 0.19 1.31 20.27
CA GLU A 29 -0.68 1.79 21.35
C GLU A 29 -1.63 2.89 20.85
N VAL A 30 -1.07 3.88 20.14
CA VAL A 30 -1.85 4.96 19.51
C VAL A 30 -2.86 4.39 18.52
N TYR A 31 -2.46 3.43 17.68
CA TYR A 31 -3.36 2.79 16.72
C TYR A 31 -4.51 2.08 17.42
N VAL A 32 -4.25 1.29 18.47
CA VAL A 32 -5.31 0.59 19.22
C VAL A 32 -6.27 1.59 19.85
N GLN A 33 -5.74 2.65 20.47
CA GLN A 33 -6.55 3.66 21.14
C GLN A 33 -7.43 4.43 20.16
N VAL A 34 -6.89 4.94 19.05
CA VAL A 34 -7.69 5.71 18.08
C VAL A 34 -8.72 4.83 17.37
N ASN A 35 -8.45 3.54 17.13
CA ASN A 35 -9.45 2.64 16.56
C ASN A 35 -10.63 2.43 17.51
N LYS A 36 -10.37 2.36 18.82
CA LYS A 36 -11.42 2.28 19.83
C LYS A 36 -12.27 3.56 19.82
N GLU A 37 -11.63 4.73 19.88
CA GLU A 37 -12.34 6.01 19.87
C GLU A 37 -13.13 6.23 18.58
N ALA A 38 -12.58 5.82 17.42
CA ALA A 38 -13.28 5.93 16.14
C ALA A 38 -14.51 5.02 16.02
N ALA A 39 -14.61 3.97 16.83
CA ALA A 39 -15.79 3.12 16.88
C ALA A 39 -16.96 3.83 17.59
N ASP A 40 -16.65 4.67 18.58
CA ASP A 40 -17.62 5.33 19.45
C ASP A 40 -17.90 6.80 19.03
N ASP A 41 -16.92 7.48 18.40
CA ASP A 41 -17.01 8.87 17.97
C ASP A 41 -16.78 9.05 16.45
N LYS A 42 -17.85 9.47 15.77
CA LYS A 42 -17.83 9.79 14.33
C LYS A 42 -16.90 10.96 13.98
N SER A 43 -16.60 11.84 14.93
CA SER A 43 -15.69 12.98 14.73
C SER A 43 -14.26 12.49 14.47
N VAL A 44 -13.82 11.45 15.16
CA VAL A 44 -12.49 10.82 15.00
C VAL A 44 -12.39 10.13 13.64
N ALA A 45 -13.44 9.41 13.24
CA ALA A 45 -13.49 8.77 11.91
C ALA A 45 -13.41 9.81 10.78
N LYS A 46 -14.11 10.95 10.94
CA LYS A 46 -14.04 12.07 10.00
C LYS A 46 -12.65 12.71 9.96
N ALA A 47 -12.05 12.98 11.11
CA ALA A 47 -10.70 13.53 11.20
C ALA A 47 -9.65 12.61 10.55
N ALA A 48 -9.79 11.29 10.70
CA ALA A 48 -8.93 10.31 10.03
C ALA A 48 -9.06 10.34 8.50
N GLN A 49 -10.28 10.55 7.98
CA GLN A 49 -10.51 10.71 6.55
C GLN A 49 -9.90 12.02 6.04
N GLU A 50 -10.09 13.12 6.76
CA GLU A 50 -9.51 14.43 6.43
C GLU A 50 -7.97 14.38 6.47
N PHE A 51 -7.38 13.74 7.47
CA PHE A 51 -5.93 13.54 7.55
C PHE A 51 -5.42 12.74 6.35
N PHE A 52 -6.10 11.65 6.00
CA PHE A 52 -5.72 10.84 4.85
C PHE A 52 -5.81 11.64 3.55
N GLN A 53 -6.86 12.46 3.38
CA GLN A 53 -6.99 13.34 2.22
C GLN A 53 -5.86 14.37 2.14
N ARG A 54 -5.47 14.97 3.26
CA ARG A 54 -4.33 15.92 3.31
C ARG A 54 -3.03 15.27 2.88
N LEU A 55 -2.74 14.06 3.39
CA LEU A 55 -1.58 13.28 2.97
C LEU A 55 -1.59 13.06 1.46
N GLU A 56 -2.75 12.75 0.91
CA GLU A 56 -2.94 12.48 -0.50
C GLU A 56 -2.74 13.71 -1.40
N LEU A 57 -3.09 14.89 -0.88
CA LEU A 57 -2.90 16.18 -1.55
C LEU A 57 -1.48 16.74 -1.38
N GLY A 58 -0.58 15.99 -0.74
CA GLY A 58 0.80 16.40 -0.54
C GLY A 58 0.99 17.46 0.54
N ASP A 59 0.11 17.51 1.54
CA ASP A 59 0.26 18.39 2.70
C ASP A 59 1.59 18.12 3.41
N VAL A 60 2.42 19.16 3.55
CA VAL A 60 3.79 19.06 4.07
C VAL A 60 3.82 18.47 5.49
N GLN A 61 2.86 18.84 6.34
CA GLN A 61 2.82 18.37 7.73
C GLN A 61 2.42 16.88 7.80
N ALA A 62 1.41 16.49 7.02
CA ALA A 62 0.97 15.11 6.93
C ALA A 62 2.09 14.21 6.35
N LEU A 63 2.76 14.66 5.28
CA LEU A 63 3.88 13.96 4.67
C LEU A 63 5.06 13.84 5.62
N SER A 64 5.41 14.91 6.34
CA SER A 64 6.51 14.89 7.31
C SER A 64 6.25 13.90 8.44
N LEU A 65 5.02 13.82 8.94
CA LEU A 65 4.65 12.86 9.99
C LEU A 65 4.70 11.41 9.46
N TRP A 66 4.20 11.20 8.24
CA TRP A 66 4.29 9.91 7.55
C TRP A 66 5.74 9.44 7.36
N GLN A 67 6.59 10.32 6.85
CA GLN A 67 8.00 10.02 6.62
C GLN A 67 8.69 9.65 7.94
N LYS A 68 8.44 10.43 9.00
CA LYS A 68 8.98 10.16 10.34
C LYS A 68 8.57 8.78 10.86
N PHE A 69 7.29 8.41 10.77
CA PHE A 69 6.84 7.10 11.23
C PHE A 69 7.45 5.96 10.42
N ARG A 70 7.57 6.16 9.10
CA ARG A 70 8.21 5.20 8.20
C ARG A 70 9.67 4.98 8.59
N ASP A 71 10.43 6.05 8.76
CA ASP A 71 11.88 5.95 9.00
C ASP A 71 12.18 5.30 10.35
N LEU A 72 11.48 5.70 11.42
CA LEU A 72 11.59 5.07 12.72
C LEU A 72 11.19 3.58 12.69
N SER A 73 10.16 3.23 11.93
CA SER A 73 9.74 1.83 11.77
C SER A 73 10.80 1.00 11.03
N ILE A 74 11.43 1.56 9.99
CA ILE A 74 12.51 0.90 9.25
C ILE A 74 13.71 0.63 10.15
N GLU A 75 14.11 1.58 11.00
CA GLU A 75 15.22 1.39 11.95
C GLU A 75 14.95 0.25 12.95
N GLU A 76 13.71 0.13 13.43
CA GLU A 76 13.31 -1.00 14.28
C GLU A 76 13.26 -2.31 13.51
N TYR A 77 12.74 -2.32 12.27
CA TYR A 77 12.75 -3.52 11.43
C TYR A 77 14.17 -4.02 11.15
N ILE A 78 15.11 -3.12 10.83
CA ILE A 78 16.53 -3.47 10.65
C ILE A 78 17.07 -4.18 11.90
N ARG A 79 16.79 -3.64 13.09
CA ARG A 79 17.21 -4.25 14.37
C ARG A 79 16.60 -5.63 14.58
N VAL A 80 15.31 -5.80 14.32
CA VAL A 80 14.61 -7.08 14.47
C VAL A 80 15.13 -8.11 13.48
N TYR A 81 15.24 -7.77 12.19
CA TYR A 81 15.72 -8.69 11.16
C TYR A 81 17.19 -9.08 11.36
N LYS A 82 18.03 -8.13 11.80
CA LYS A 82 19.42 -8.42 12.15
C LYS A 82 19.55 -9.49 13.23
N ARG A 83 18.65 -9.52 14.23
CA ARG A 83 18.63 -10.57 15.26
C ARG A 83 18.30 -11.96 14.69
N LEU A 84 17.63 -12.01 13.54
CA LEU A 84 17.31 -13.23 12.80
C LEU A 84 18.39 -13.56 11.75
N GLY A 85 19.47 -12.78 11.66
CA GLY A 85 20.50 -12.94 10.64
C GLY A 85 20.07 -12.52 9.23
N VAL A 86 18.98 -11.75 9.11
CA VAL A 86 18.42 -11.29 7.84
C VAL A 86 18.81 -9.83 7.59
N TYR A 87 19.25 -9.54 6.37
CA TYR A 87 19.63 -8.21 5.91
C TYR A 87 18.92 -7.94 4.58
N PHE A 88 18.27 -6.79 4.46
CA PHE A 88 17.62 -6.35 3.24
C PHE A 88 18.42 -5.24 2.58
N ASP A 89 18.59 -5.30 1.26
CA ASP A 89 19.24 -4.25 0.48
C ASP A 89 18.33 -3.02 0.29
N GLU A 90 17.02 -3.23 0.26
CA GLU A 90 16.03 -2.17 0.05
C GLU A 90 14.76 -2.36 0.90
N TYR A 91 14.28 -1.27 1.49
CA TYR A 91 12.99 -1.16 2.18
C TYR A 91 11.99 -0.35 1.33
N SER A 92 11.41 -1.01 0.33
CA SER A 92 10.38 -0.44 -0.56
C SER A 92 8.98 -0.52 0.06
N GLY A 93 8.11 0.44 -0.27
CA GLY A 93 6.70 0.49 0.18
C GLY A 93 5.69 0.59 -0.96
N GLU A 94 4.43 0.24 -0.70
CA GLU A 94 3.35 0.34 -1.71
C GLU A 94 3.03 1.79 -2.12
N SER A 95 3.30 2.76 -1.24
CA SER A 95 3.01 4.18 -1.47
C SER A 95 3.74 4.74 -2.71
N PHE A 96 4.91 4.20 -3.05
CA PHE A 96 5.69 4.62 -4.23
C PHE A 96 5.01 4.28 -5.56
N TYR A 97 4.08 3.33 -5.58
CA TYR A 97 3.52 2.80 -6.83
C TYR A 97 2.14 3.38 -7.16
N ARG A 98 1.66 4.38 -6.42
CA ARG A 98 0.35 4.98 -6.69
C ARG A 98 0.32 5.69 -8.05
N GLU A 99 1.31 6.52 -8.35
CA GLU A 99 1.42 7.22 -9.64
C GLU A 99 1.73 6.24 -10.76
N LYS A 100 2.69 5.34 -10.54
CA LYS A 100 3.05 4.27 -11.49
C LYS A 100 1.87 3.34 -11.82
N SER A 101 0.91 3.18 -10.91
CA SER A 101 -0.33 2.42 -11.19
C SER A 101 -1.14 3.03 -12.34
N GLN A 102 -1.14 4.36 -12.50
CA GLN A 102 -1.86 5.02 -13.59
C GLN A 102 -1.17 4.78 -14.93
N GLU A 103 0.16 4.74 -14.95
CA GLU A 103 0.94 4.39 -16.13
C GLU A 103 0.66 2.95 -16.57
N VAL A 104 0.56 2.02 -15.62
CA VAL A 104 0.17 0.62 -15.89
C VAL A 104 -1.22 0.54 -16.52
N LEU A 105 -2.21 1.30 -16.02
CA LEU A 105 -3.55 1.31 -16.62
C LEU A 105 -3.54 1.82 -18.06
N LYS A 106 -2.76 2.88 -18.35
CA LYS A 106 -2.58 3.39 -19.72
C LYS A 106 -1.88 2.36 -20.61
N LEU A 107 -0.88 1.66 -20.07
CA LEU A 107 -0.18 0.59 -20.79
C LEU A 107 -1.13 -0.55 -21.17
N LEU A 108 -1.95 -1.02 -20.23
CA LEU A 108 -2.97 -2.06 -20.48
C LEU A 108 -3.99 -1.62 -21.52
N GLU A 109 -4.44 -0.36 -21.47
CA GLU A 109 -5.36 0.22 -22.45
C GLU A 109 -4.72 0.29 -23.85
N SER A 110 -3.47 0.77 -23.95
CA SER A 110 -2.73 0.86 -25.22
C SER A 110 -2.49 -0.50 -25.88
N LYS A 111 -2.41 -1.57 -25.07
CA LYS A 111 -2.26 -2.95 -25.53
C LYS A 111 -3.59 -3.64 -25.82
N GLY A 112 -4.73 -2.96 -25.63
CA GLY A 112 -6.06 -3.54 -25.85
C GLY A 112 -6.46 -4.60 -24.83
N LEU A 113 -5.76 -4.69 -23.69
CA LEU A 113 -6.00 -5.69 -22.64
C LEU A 113 -7.01 -5.20 -21.59
N LEU A 114 -7.27 -3.90 -21.54
CA LEU A 114 -8.14 -3.28 -20.54
C LEU A 114 -9.60 -3.27 -21.02
N LEU A 115 -10.47 -3.98 -20.31
CA LEU A 115 -11.92 -3.97 -20.53
C LEU A 115 -12.58 -3.06 -19.49
N LYS A 116 -13.50 -2.19 -19.92
CA LYS A 116 -14.27 -1.32 -19.02
C LYS A 116 -15.73 -1.77 -18.97
N THR A 117 -16.25 -1.95 -17.77
CA THR A 117 -17.69 -2.17 -17.55
C THR A 117 -18.48 -0.87 -17.79
N ILE A 118 -19.81 -1.00 -17.96
CA ILE A 118 -20.73 0.15 -18.09
C ILE A 118 -20.60 1.12 -16.90
N LYS A 119 -20.26 0.61 -15.71
CA LYS A 119 -20.09 1.41 -14.49
C LYS A 119 -18.70 2.06 -14.35
N GLY A 120 -17.80 1.88 -15.32
CA GLY A 120 -16.45 2.44 -15.29
C GLY A 120 -15.40 1.60 -14.55
N THR A 121 -15.77 0.45 -13.96
CA THR A 121 -14.79 -0.51 -13.41
C THR A 121 -13.96 -1.10 -14.55
N ALA A 122 -12.63 -1.13 -14.41
CA ALA A 122 -11.72 -1.71 -15.40
C ALA A 122 -11.16 -3.06 -14.94
N VAL A 123 -11.10 -4.00 -15.88
CA VAL A 123 -10.71 -5.39 -15.67
C VAL A 123 -9.79 -5.89 -16.79
N VAL A 124 -9.03 -6.95 -16.51
CA VAL A 124 -8.23 -7.68 -17.49
C VAL A 124 -8.69 -9.14 -17.48
N ASP A 125 -8.86 -9.72 -18.67
CA ASP A 125 -9.10 -11.15 -18.84
C ASP A 125 -7.78 -11.92 -18.86
N LEU A 126 -7.59 -12.82 -17.90
CA LEU A 126 -6.38 -13.63 -17.77
C LEU A 126 -6.50 -15.01 -18.46
N SER A 127 -7.69 -15.38 -18.93
CA SER A 127 -7.92 -16.66 -19.61
C SER A 127 -7.53 -16.63 -21.09
N GLY A 128 -7.58 -15.45 -21.72
CA GLY A 128 -7.44 -15.29 -23.16
C GLY A 128 -8.63 -15.79 -23.98
N ASN A 129 -9.66 -16.34 -23.34
CA ASN A 129 -10.88 -16.87 -23.99
C ASN A 129 -12.18 -16.30 -23.42
N GLY A 130 -12.10 -15.29 -22.54
CA GLY A 130 -13.27 -14.64 -21.94
C GLY A 130 -13.89 -15.37 -20.75
N ASP A 131 -13.20 -16.33 -20.12
CA ASP A 131 -13.71 -17.01 -18.93
C ASP A 131 -13.93 -16.02 -17.76
N PRO A 132 -15.19 -15.82 -17.31
CA PRO A 132 -15.50 -14.90 -16.22
C PRO A 132 -14.80 -15.25 -14.89
N SER A 133 -14.41 -16.52 -14.69
CA SER A 133 -13.72 -16.97 -13.47
C SER A 133 -12.25 -16.51 -13.39
N SER A 134 -11.73 -15.98 -14.50
CA SER A 134 -10.34 -15.56 -14.69
C SER A 134 -10.21 -14.05 -14.95
N ILE A 135 -11.23 -13.27 -14.59
CA ILE A 135 -11.20 -11.81 -14.69
C ILE A 135 -10.51 -11.21 -13.45
N CYS A 136 -9.55 -10.32 -13.70
CA CYS A 136 -8.87 -9.55 -12.67
C CYS A 136 -9.30 -8.08 -12.71
N THR A 137 -9.92 -7.59 -11.63
CA THR A 137 -10.24 -6.17 -11.49
C THR A 137 -8.97 -5.36 -11.20
N VAL A 138 -8.71 -4.32 -12.00
CA VAL A 138 -7.51 -3.48 -11.90
C VAL A 138 -7.84 -2.03 -11.48
N MET A 139 -9.07 -1.59 -11.67
CA MET A 139 -9.51 -0.25 -11.25
C MET A 139 -11.00 -0.26 -10.89
N ARG A 140 -11.36 0.41 -9.79
CA ARG A 140 -12.76 0.63 -9.42
C ARG A 140 -13.41 1.71 -10.29
N SER A 141 -14.74 1.78 -10.25
CA SER A 141 -15.53 2.82 -10.93
C SER A 141 -15.19 4.25 -10.50
N ASP A 142 -14.64 4.44 -9.30
CA ASP A 142 -14.19 5.74 -8.76
C ASP A 142 -12.75 6.12 -9.21
N GLY A 143 -12.12 5.33 -10.08
CA GLY A 143 -10.75 5.56 -10.55
C GLY A 143 -9.65 5.07 -9.61
N THR A 144 -9.99 4.49 -8.46
CA THR A 144 -9.01 3.98 -7.50
C THR A 144 -8.36 2.69 -8.02
N SER A 145 -7.03 2.69 -8.10
CA SER A 145 -6.25 1.49 -8.43
C SER A 145 -6.31 0.45 -7.30
N LEU A 146 -6.34 -0.83 -7.68
CA LEU A 146 -6.34 -1.96 -6.74
C LEU A 146 -4.94 -2.53 -6.52
N TYR A 147 -4.79 -3.42 -5.53
CA TYR A 147 -3.54 -4.11 -5.21
C TYR A 147 -2.89 -4.76 -6.45
N ALA A 148 -3.70 -5.41 -7.29
CA ALA A 148 -3.24 -6.01 -8.55
C ALA A 148 -2.40 -5.05 -9.42
N THR A 149 -2.90 -3.83 -9.59
CA THR A 149 -2.29 -2.80 -10.42
C THR A 149 -1.03 -2.23 -9.78
N ARG A 150 -1.03 -2.11 -8.45
CA ARG A 150 0.14 -1.64 -7.69
C ARG A 150 1.27 -2.66 -7.71
N ASP A 151 0.95 -3.93 -7.54
CA ASP A 151 1.94 -4.99 -7.60
C ASP A 151 2.52 -5.14 -9.02
N LEU A 152 1.68 -4.98 -10.06
CA LEU A 152 2.16 -4.95 -11.45
C LEU A 152 3.09 -3.76 -11.70
N ALA A 153 2.72 -2.58 -11.19
CA ALA A 153 3.59 -1.41 -11.24
C ALA A 153 4.92 -1.64 -10.52
N ALA A 154 4.90 -2.32 -9.37
CA ALA A 154 6.11 -2.68 -8.64
C ALA A 154 6.96 -3.73 -9.38
N ALA A 155 6.34 -4.70 -10.04
CA ALA A 155 7.06 -5.69 -10.83
C ALA A 155 7.78 -5.06 -12.03
N ILE A 156 7.10 -4.17 -12.76
CA ILE A 156 7.68 -3.43 -13.89
C ILE A 156 8.84 -2.56 -13.40
N ASP A 157 8.63 -1.78 -12.35
CA ASP A 157 9.67 -0.89 -11.81
C ASP A 157 10.92 -1.65 -11.35
N ARG A 158 10.73 -2.82 -10.71
CA ARG A 158 11.85 -3.67 -10.30
C ARG A 158 12.59 -4.25 -11.50
N MET A 159 11.86 -4.62 -12.56
CA MET A 159 12.49 -5.11 -13.78
C MET A 159 13.31 -3.99 -14.43
N ASP A 160 12.75 -2.80 -14.55
CA ASP A 160 13.45 -1.65 -15.14
C ASP A 160 14.68 -1.23 -14.30
N LYS A 161 14.56 -1.29 -12.96
CA LYS A 161 15.63 -0.89 -12.04
C LYS A 161 16.77 -1.91 -11.94
N TYR A 162 16.44 -3.20 -11.91
CA TYR A 162 17.40 -4.25 -11.58
C TYR A 162 17.76 -5.16 -12.76
N ASN A 163 16.94 -5.20 -13.81
CA ASN A 163 17.09 -6.09 -14.95
C ASN A 163 17.43 -7.53 -14.51
N PHE A 164 16.64 -8.05 -13.57
CA PHE A 164 16.91 -9.33 -12.93
C PHE A 164 16.59 -10.50 -13.86
N ASP A 165 17.34 -11.61 -13.72
CA ASP A 165 17.00 -12.87 -14.38
C ASP A 165 15.85 -13.60 -13.67
N THR A 166 15.72 -13.43 -12.35
CA THR A 166 14.69 -14.10 -11.54
C THR A 166 14.25 -13.23 -10.36
N MET A 167 12.94 -13.17 -10.12
CA MET A 167 12.32 -12.50 -8.96
C MET A 167 11.39 -13.47 -8.22
N ILE A 168 11.66 -13.69 -6.93
CA ILE A 168 10.91 -14.63 -6.08
C ILE A 168 10.04 -13.85 -5.10
N TYR A 169 8.73 -14.11 -5.11
CA TYR A 169 7.78 -13.54 -4.15
C TYR A 169 7.52 -14.52 -3.00
N VAL A 170 8.01 -14.21 -1.80
CA VAL A 170 7.74 -14.98 -0.59
C VAL A 170 6.50 -14.41 0.12
N ILE A 171 5.32 -14.97 -0.18
CA ILE A 171 4.04 -14.51 0.36
C ILE A 171 3.29 -15.67 1.04
N LYS A 172 2.49 -15.37 2.08
CA LYS A 172 1.58 -16.35 2.67
C LYS A 172 0.46 -16.66 1.66
N ASP A 173 0.09 -17.94 1.57
CA ASP A 173 -0.98 -18.44 0.69
C ASP A 173 -2.35 -17.85 1.06
N LYS A 174 -2.57 -16.63 0.59
CA LYS A 174 -3.86 -15.99 0.40
C LYS A 174 -3.92 -15.70 -1.08
N LYS A 175 -5.13 -15.68 -1.66
CA LYS A 175 -5.46 -15.43 -3.09
C LYS A 175 -4.84 -14.14 -3.66
N SER A 176 -3.51 -14.09 -3.74
CA SER A 176 -2.73 -13.09 -4.44
C SER A 176 -2.77 -13.49 -5.91
N ILE A 177 -2.96 -12.52 -6.79
CA ILE A 177 -2.95 -12.75 -8.23
C ILE A 177 -1.59 -13.37 -8.65
N PHE A 178 -0.50 -13.06 -7.95
CA PHE A 178 0.82 -13.63 -8.23
C PHE A 178 0.90 -15.12 -7.90
N SER A 179 0.32 -15.59 -6.80
CA SER A 179 0.39 -17.03 -6.48
C SER A 179 -0.37 -17.89 -7.50
N LYS A 180 -1.34 -17.31 -8.21
CA LYS A 180 -2.14 -18.01 -9.22
C LYS A 180 -1.52 -17.96 -10.63
N TYR A 181 -0.75 -16.92 -10.98
CA TYR A 181 -0.29 -16.69 -12.36
C TYR A 181 1.24 -16.53 -12.53
N SER A 182 2.05 -16.65 -11.47
CA SER A 182 3.52 -16.55 -11.53
C SER A 182 4.25 -17.88 -11.77
N LYS A 183 3.57 -18.91 -12.26
CA LYS A 183 4.24 -20.11 -12.80
C LYS A 183 4.47 -19.89 -14.30
N CYS A 184 5.59 -19.27 -14.63
CA CYS A 184 6.24 -19.45 -15.94
C CYS A 184 7.36 -20.48 -15.78
#